data_AF-A0A8C4N8Q9-F1
#
_entry.id   AF-A0A8C4N8Q9-F1
#
_cell.length_a   1.000
_cell.length_b   1.000
_cell.length_c   1.000
_cell.angle_alpha   90.00
_cell.angle_beta   90.00
_cell.angle_gamma   90.00
#
_symmetry.space_group_name_H-M   'P 1'
#
loop_
_entity.id
_entity.type
_entity.pdbx_description
1 polymer ?
#
loop_
_entity_poly.entity_id
_entity_poly.type
_entity_poly.pdbx_seq_one_letter_code
_entity_poly.pdbx_strand_id
1 'polypeptide(L)'
;MFVATSLVLPGQIVVLVLCCLPGLGRAAREAHGGLSSGLGSRVLWAVNAGGGVHVGAHGIRYRADPLNGKIGVASDYGTRLPIMRAWPLDQLLYQTERWSDHSFGYSASLPGEGAYTLVLKFAEVYFLHSQAKVFDIRLNGMDAISNLDIFSRAGPSTAHDELLPFSVSGGRLFLGDREGDVPDGPSAAFNGKLHIEFVKGEYDNPKICAMYIIRGLPQDVPPLPPLPSTNESPQSRDGDKRIADDDEDEGEDEEEVEDEEVVEEEGNKKESTRQIAAPRLKRVTETTRRGVESGPRVPDPYASDNGSLTFPVLVAFGVFIPTLFCLCRL
;
A
#
# COMPACT_ATOMS: atom_id res chain seq x y z
N MET A 1 -17.13 -2.11 -53.01
CA MET A 1 -17.01 -2.35 -54.47
C MET A 1 -18.39 -2.14 -55.08
N PHE A 2 -18.68 -0.91 -55.50
CA PHE A 2 -19.83 -0.57 -56.34
C PHE A 2 -19.29 0.31 -57.46
N VAL A 3 -19.48 -0.16 -58.69
CA VAL A 3 -18.92 0.44 -59.91
C VAL A 3 -19.79 1.62 -60.31
N ALA A 4 -19.19 2.81 -60.36
CA ALA A 4 -19.83 3.99 -60.94
C ALA A 4 -19.49 4.06 -62.44
N THR A 5 -20.47 3.84 -63.31
CA THR A 5 -20.37 4.21 -64.73
C THR A 5 -20.97 5.59 -64.93
N SER A 6 -20.11 6.60 -65.01
CA SER A 6 -20.46 7.95 -65.47
C SER A 6 -20.52 7.98 -67.00
N LEU A 7 -21.67 8.32 -67.56
CA LEU A 7 -21.79 8.78 -68.94
C LEU A 7 -21.94 10.31 -68.90
N VAL A 8 -20.89 11.04 -69.28
CA VAL A 8 -20.88 12.51 -69.36
C VAL A 8 -20.91 12.91 -70.83
N LEU A 9 -21.96 13.61 -71.25
CA LEU A 9 -22.01 14.35 -72.52
C LEU A 9 -21.49 15.78 -72.29
N PRO A 10 -20.73 16.38 -73.22
CA PRO A 10 -20.11 17.69 -73.02
C PRO A 10 -21.10 18.83 -73.29
N GLY A 11 -21.27 19.76 -72.34
CA GLY A 11 -21.84 21.08 -72.64
C GLY A 11 -22.92 21.66 -71.72
N GLN A 12 -23.18 21.11 -70.52
CA GLN A 12 -24.13 21.75 -69.57
C GLN A 12 -23.51 22.03 -68.21
N ILE A 13 -23.65 23.28 -67.76
CA ILE A 13 -23.37 23.73 -66.40
C ILE A 13 -24.49 23.17 -65.51
N VAL A 14 -24.16 22.23 -64.63
CA VAL A 14 -25.09 21.74 -63.61
C VAL A 14 -25.04 22.71 -62.42
N VAL A 15 -26.03 23.59 -62.32
CA VAL A 15 -26.26 24.41 -61.12
C VAL A 15 -26.93 23.53 -60.07
N LEU A 16 -26.14 23.09 -59.10
CA LEU A 16 -26.62 22.25 -57.99
C LEU A 16 -27.18 23.16 -56.90
N VAL A 17 -28.50 23.44 -56.97
CA VAL A 17 -29.22 24.15 -55.92
C VAL A 17 -29.43 23.19 -54.75
N LEU A 18 -28.59 23.30 -53.72
CA LEU A 18 -28.79 22.58 -52.46
C LEU A 18 -29.85 23.33 -51.63
N CYS A 19 -31.10 22.88 -51.70
CA CYS A 19 -32.15 23.34 -50.79
C CYS A 19 -31.81 22.90 -49.35
N CYS A 20 -31.56 23.88 -48.49
CA CYS A 20 -31.37 23.69 -47.05
C CYS A 20 -32.75 23.52 -46.38
N LEU A 21 -33.08 22.32 -45.91
CA LEU A 21 -34.21 22.11 -44.99
C LEU A 21 -33.68 22.01 -43.56
N PRO A 22 -34.22 22.80 -42.60
CA PRO A 22 -33.83 22.72 -41.22
C PRO A 22 -34.65 21.66 -40.47
N GLY A 23 -33.98 20.85 -39.66
CA GLY A 23 -34.61 20.11 -38.57
C GLY A 23 -34.54 18.58 -38.68
N LEU A 24 -33.52 17.99 -38.06
CA LEU A 24 -33.68 17.09 -36.91
C LEU A 24 -32.27 16.77 -36.38
N GLY A 25 -31.88 17.41 -35.28
CA GLY A 25 -30.59 17.20 -34.63
C GLY A 25 -30.47 15.77 -34.10
N ARG A 26 -29.85 14.89 -34.88
CA ARG A 26 -29.25 13.65 -34.38
C ARG A 26 -27.80 13.94 -34.06
N ALA A 27 -27.46 13.85 -32.77
CA ALA A 27 -26.10 13.85 -32.28
C ALA A 27 -25.34 12.68 -32.93
N ALA A 28 -24.59 12.97 -34.00
CA ALA A 28 -23.53 12.10 -34.46
C ALA A 28 -22.37 12.25 -33.47
N ARG A 29 -22.35 11.39 -32.45
CA ARG A 29 -21.10 11.07 -31.76
C ARG A 29 -20.15 10.55 -32.83
N GLU A 30 -19.10 11.31 -33.11
CA GLU A 30 -17.93 10.80 -33.81
C GLU A 30 -17.39 9.63 -33.00
N ALA A 31 -17.73 8.42 -33.44
CA ALA A 31 -16.97 7.24 -33.08
C ALA A 31 -15.60 7.39 -33.74
N HIS A 32 -14.67 8.03 -33.02
CA HIS A 32 -13.26 7.81 -33.26
C HIS A 32 -13.02 6.31 -33.10
N GLY A 33 -13.00 5.59 -34.22
CA GLY A 33 -12.45 4.25 -34.32
C GLY A 33 -10.97 4.30 -33.99
N GLY A 34 -10.65 4.31 -32.70
CA GLY A 34 -9.31 4.14 -32.21
C GLY A 34 -8.89 2.70 -32.47
N LEU A 35 -7.79 2.52 -33.21
CA LEU A 35 -6.95 1.35 -33.01
C LEU A 35 -6.80 1.19 -31.49
N SER A 36 -7.16 0.02 -30.98
CA SER A 36 -6.88 -0.41 -29.61
C SER A 36 -5.37 -0.33 -29.38
N SER A 37 -4.91 0.86 -29.03
CA SER A 37 -3.55 1.14 -28.61
C SER A 37 -3.47 0.52 -27.22
N GLY A 38 -2.81 -0.64 -27.12
CA GLY A 38 -2.71 -1.39 -25.86
C GLY A 38 -2.23 -0.50 -24.72
N LEU A 39 -2.69 -0.76 -23.49
CA LEU A 39 -2.44 0.09 -22.31
C LEU A 39 -0.99 0.60 -22.20
N GLY A 40 0.00 -0.24 -22.52
CA GLY A 40 1.42 0.12 -22.53
C GLY A 40 1.80 1.31 -23.42
N SER A 41 1.08 1.59 -24.52
CA SER A 41 1.35 2.76 -25.38
C SER A 41 0.81 4.07 -24.81
N ARG A 42 -0.14 4.00 -23.88
CA ARG A 42 -0.68 5.16 -23.15
C ARG A 42 0.13 5.49 -21.89
N VAL A 43 1.00 4.58 -21.46
CA VAL A 43 1.91 4.80 -20.34
C VAL A 43 3.06 5.71 -20.79
N LEU A 44 3.21 6.83 -20.10
CA LEU A 44 4.23 7.84 -20.41
C LEU A 44 5.53 7.59 -19.65
N TRP A 45 5.40 6.99 -18.48
CA TRP A 45 6.49 6.86 -17.53
C TRP A 45 6.16 5.76 -16.53
N ALA A 46 7.09 4.85 -16.27
CA ALA A 46 6.91 3.75 -15.32
C ALA A 46 8.24 3.38 -14.66
N VAL A 47 8.23 3.16 -13.34
CA VAL A 47 9.41 2.82 -12.52
C VAL A 47 9.10 1.62 -11.64
N ASN A 48 9.99 0.64 -11.65
CA ASN A 48 10.04 -0.42 -10.66
C ASN A 48 10.95 0.04 -9.52
N ALA A 49 10.38 0.42 -8.37
CA ALA A 49 11.15 0.99 -7.28
C ALA A 49 11.88 -0.12 -6.50
N GLY A 50 13.14 0.11 -6.17
CA GLY A 50 14.05 -0.88 -5.63
C GLY A 50 14.50 -1.96 -6.61
N GLY A 51 13.90 -2.03 -7.80
CA GLY A 51 14.10 -3.10 -8.76
C GLY A 51 14.75 -2.69 -10.08
N GLY A 52 15.00 -3.71 -10.92
CA GLY A 52 15.50 -3.56 -12.28
C GLY A 52 14.40 -3.26 -13.31
N VAL A 53 14.79 -3.23 -14.59
CA VAL A 53 13.84 -3.14 -15.70
C VAL A 53 12.91 -4.34 -15.68
N HIS A 54 11.61 -4.11 -15.84
CA HIS A 54 10.60 -5.15 -15.82
C HIS A 54 9.47 -4.87 -16.81
N VAL A 55 8.89 -5.91 -17.39
CA VAL A 55 7.67 -5.79 -18.21
C VAL A 55 6.54 -6.47 -17.46
N GLY A 56 5.61 -5.66 -16.99
CA GLY A 56 4.45 -6.12 -16.23
C GLY A 56 3.33 -6.63 -17.13
N ALA A 57 2.20 -6.91 -16.49
CA ALA A 57 0.93 -7.16 -17.17
C ALA A 57 0.56 -5.98 -18.09
N HIS A 58 -0.29 -6.27 -19.08
CA HIS A 58 -0.76 -5.28 -20.06
C HIS A 58 0.34 -4.63 -20.90
N GLY A 59 1.56 -5.20 -20.90
CA GLY A 59 2.70 -4.74 -21.69
C GLY A 59 3.33 -3.45 -21.17
N ILE A 60 3.10 -3.07 -19.91
CA ILE A 60 3.72 -1.88 -19.32
C ILE A 60 5.20 -2.16 -19.05
N ARG A 61 6.09 -1.37 -19.66
CA ARG A 61 7.53 -1.47 -19.45
C ARG A 61 7.98 -0.51 -18.35
N TYR A 62 8.31 -1.07 -17.19
CA TYR A 62 8.90 -0.35 -16.06
C TYR A 62 10.41 -0.23 -16.25
N ARG A 63 10.94 0.99 -16.11
CA ARG A 63 12.39 1.20 -16.09
C ARG A 63 12.93 0.86 -14.70
N ALA A 64 14.22 0.53 -14.65
CA ALA A 64 14.94 0.36 -13.39
C ALA A 64 14.87 1.64 -12.55
N ASP A 65 14.96 1.47 -11.24
CA ASP A 65 14.86 2.57 -10.30
C ASP A 65 15.97 3.62 -10.51
N PRO A 66 15.64 4.88 -10.88
CA PRO A 66 16.63 5.93 -11.10
C PRO A 66 17.33 6.41 -9.82
N LEU A 67 16.79 6.08 -8.65
CA LEU A 67 17.33 6.45 -7.34
C LEU A 67 18.27 5.38 -6.76
N ASN A 68 18.45 4.25 -7.46
CA ASN A 68 19.32 3.17 -6.99
C ASN A 68 20.75 3.66 -6.77
N GLY A 69 21.31 3.38 -5.58
CA GLY A 69 22.63 3.86 -5.17
C GLY A 69 22.72 5.37 -4.87
N LYS A 70 21.60 6.08 -4.77
CA LYS A 70 21.56 7.54 -4.53
C LYS A 70 20.71 7.94 -3.33
N ILE A 71 19.44 7.53 -3.31
CA ILE A 71 18.46 7.96 -2.29
C ILE A 71 17.68 6.75 -1.78
N GLY A 72 17.59 6.62 -0.46
CA GLY A 72 16.90 5.51 0.19
C GLY A 72 17.55 4.16 -0.08
N VAL A 73 16.87 3.11 0.36
CA VAL A 73 17.33 1.71 0.31
C VAL A 73 16.42 0.93 -0.64
N ALA A 74 17.04 0.19 -1.56
CA ALA A 74 16.35 -0.81 -2.37
C ALA A 74 16.21 -2.10 -1.56
N SER A 75 15.03 -2.70 -1.58
CA SER A 75 14.74 -3.94 -0.86
C SER A 75 13.99 -4.91 -1.79
N ASP A 76 14.41 -6.17 -1.75
CA ASP A 76 13.78 -7.31 -2.41
C ASP A 76 13.08 -8.22 -1.40
N TYR A 77 12.82 -7.74 -0.17
CA TYR A 77 12.34 -8.57 0.92
C TYR A 77 11.05 -9.34 0.57
N GLY A 78 10.15 -8.70 -0.19
CA GLY A 78 8.89 -9.27 -0.63
C GLY A 78 9.03 -10.46 -1.58
N THR A 79 10.20 -10.68 -2.21
CA THR A 79 10.42 -11.81 -3.15
C THR A 79 10.25 -13.18 -2.49
N ARG A 80 10.30 -13.24 -1.15
CA ARG A 80 10.09 -14.46 -0.36
C ARG A 80 8.62 -14.81 -0.17
N LEU A 81 7.71 -13.91 -0.54
CA LEU A 81 6.27 -14.02 -0.27
C LEU A 81 5.48 -13.93 -1.57
N PRO A 82 4.46 -14.78 -1.78
CA PRO A 82 3.50 -14.55 -2.86
C PRO A 82 2.68 -13.30 -2.55
N ILE A 83 2.50 -12.43 -3.55
CA ILE A 83 1.65 -11.25 -3.39
C ILE A 83 0.24 -11.58 -3.86
N MET A 84 -0.71 -11.52 -2.92
CA MET A 84 -2.13 -11.71 -3.21
C MET A 84 -2.64 -10.56 -4.08
N ARG A 85 -3.65 -10.83 -4.91
CA ARG A 85 -4.32 -9.80 -5.72
C ARG A 85 -3.43 -9.15 -6.80
N ALA A 86 -2.38 -9.83 -7.26
CA ALA A 86 -1.49 -9.35 -8.32
C ALA A 86 -1.49 -10.30 -9.52
N TRP A 87 -1.41 -9.74 -10.73
CA TRP A 87 -1.19 -10.50 -11.94
C TRP A 87 0.14 -11.27 -11.86
N PRO A 88 0.27 -12.47 -12.45
CA PRO A 88 1.52 -13.24 -12.38
C PRO A 88 2.74 -12.45 -12.88
N LEU A 89 2.59 -11.68 -13.96
CA LEU A 89 3.65 -10.82 -14.48
C LEU A 89 3.93 -9.58 -13.63
N ASP A 90 3.03 -9.19 -12.73
CA ASP A 90 3.20 -8.02 -11.85
C ASP A 90 3.72 -8.40 -10.47
N GLN A 91 3.83 -9.69 -10.11
CA GLN A 91 4.33 -10.13 -8.79
C GLN A 91 5.61 -9.40 -8.38
N LEU A 92 6.61 -9.37 -9.26
CA LEU A 92 7.88 -8.71 -8.99
C LEU A 92 7.72 -7.22 -8.63
N LEU A 93 6.76 -6.52 -9.26
CA LEU A 93 6.52 -5.09 -9.05
C LEU A 93 5.94 -4.76 -7.67
N TYR A 94 5.41 -5.76 -6.97
CA TYR A 94 4.96 -5.63 -5.57
C TYR A 94 5.96 -6.23 -4.57
N GLN A 95 6.91 -7.04 -5.03
CA GLN A 95 7.91 -7.72 -4.21
C GLN A 95 9.19 -6.90 -4.01
N THR A 96 9.53 -6.02 -4.95
CA THR A 96 10.61 -5.04 -4.78
C THR A 96 10.07 -3.71 -4.32
N GLU A 97 10.85 -3.01 -3.50
CA GLU A 97 10.48 -1.70 -2.97
C GLU A 97 11.68 -0.78 -2.80
N ARG A 98 11.41 0.53 -2.83
CA ARG A 98 12.31 1.52 -2.24
C ARG A 98 11.66 2.10 -1.00
N TRP A 99 12.41 2.14 0.09
CA TRP A 99 12.06 2.86 1.30
C TRP A 99 13.18 3.84 1.69
N SER A 100 12.90 4.78 2.59
CA SER A 100 13.86 5.79 3.03
C SER A 100 13.55 6.22 4.46
N ASP A 101 14.58 6.49 5.27
CA ASP A 101 14.46 7.08 6.61
C ASP A 101 14.02 8.56 6.60
N HIS A 102 14.11 9.20 5.43
CA HIS A 102 13.66 10.56 5.15
C HIS A 102 12.63 10.61 4.02
N SER A 103 11.98 11.77 3.86
CA SER A 103 11.16 12.05 2.68
C SER A 103 11.99 11.92 1.40
N PHE A 104 11.40 11.33 0.36
CA PHE A 104 12.06 11.15 -0.93
C PHE A 104 11.04 11.25 -2.06
N GLY A 105 11.51 11.37 -3.31
CA GLY A 105 10.59 11.53 -4.41
C GLY A 105 11.15 11.24 -5.79
N TYR A 106 10.24 11.18 -6.75
CA TYR A 106 10.53 10.97 -8.16
C TYR A 106 10.09 12.18 -8.97
N SER A 107 10.71 12.35 -10.14
CA SER A 107 10.31 13.36 -11.11
C SER A 107 10.05 12.70 -12.46
N ALA A 108 8.89 13.01 -13.04
CA ALA A 108 8.47 12.54 -14.35
C ALA A 108 8.16 13.72 -15.27
N SER A 109 8.72 13.70 -16.47
CA SER A 109 8.41 14.69 -17.51
C SER A 109 7.14 14.29 -18.24
N LEU A 110 6.19 15.23 -18.36
CA LEU A 110 4.93 14.99 -19.08
C LEU A 110 4.93 15.74 -20.43
N PRO A 111 4.28 15.19 -21.47
CA PRO A 111 4.34 15.73 -22.82
C PRO A 111 3.53 17.03 -23.00
N GLY A 112 2.66 17.39 -22.06
CA GLY A 112 1.88 18.63 -22.12
C GLY A 112 0.54 18.52 -21.39
N GLU A 113 -0.44 19.27 -21.88
CA GLU A 113 -1.78 19.34 -21.30
C GLU A 113 -2.59 18.05 -21.48
N GLY A 114 -3.53 17.83 -20.56
CA GLY A 114 -4.47 16.71 -20.58
C GLY A 114 -4.74 16.12 -19.21
N ALA A 115 -5.62 15.11 -19.19
CA ALA A 115 -5.89 14.30 -18.02
C ALA A 115 -4.93 13.10 -17.95
N TYR A 116 -4.46 12.84 -16.74
CA TYR A 116 -3.51 11.79 -16.42
C TYR A 116 -3.95 11.07 -15.14
N THR A 117 -3.50 9.84 -15.00
CA THR A 117 -3.62 9.09 -13.74
C THR A 117 -2.24 8.58 -13.35
N LEU A 118 -1.81 8.95 -12.13
CA LEU A 118 -0.65 8.35 -11.49
C LEU A 118 -1.12 7.12 -10.70
N VAL A 119 -0.55 5.97 -11.02
CA VAL A 119 -0.82 4.71 -10.31
C VAL A 119 0.39 4.41 -9.44
N LEU A 120 0.16 4.30 -8.14
CA LEU A 120 1.16 3.97 -7.13
C LEU A 120 0.88 2.57 -6.60
N LYS A 121 1.87 1.68 -6.70
CA LYS A 121 1.76 0.26 -6.32
C LYS A 121 2.48 0.02 -5.01
N PHE A 122 1.77 -0.59 -4.06
CA PHE A 122 2.25 -0.92 -2.74
C PHE A 122 1.90 -2.36 -2.37
N ALA A 123 2.69 -2.95 -1.47
CA ALA A 123 2.33 -4.14 -0.71
C ALA A 123 3.01 -4.05 0.64
N GLU A 124 2.31 -4.29 1.75
CA GLU A 124 2.96 -4.36 3.06
C GLU A 124 3.45 -5.79 3.29
N VAL A 125 4.77 -5.97 3.42
CA VAL A 125 5.41 -7.30 3.52
C VAL A 125 6.22 -7.47 4.79
N TYR A 126 6.37 -6.40 5.58
CA TYR A 126 7.19 -6.39 6.78
C TYR A 126 6.32 -6.30 8.04
N PHE A 127 5.40 -5.32 8.11
CA PHE A 127 4.52 -5.15 9.25
C PHE A 127 3.27 -6.01 9.15
N LEU A 128 2.82 -6.49 10.31
CA LEU A 128 1.66 -7.37 10.45
C LEU A 128 0.48 -6.71 11.18
N HIS A 129 0.50 -5.39 11.35
CA HIS A 129 -0.59 -4.63 11.96
C HIS A 129 -0.67 -3.20 11.39
N SER A 130 -1.84 -2.57 11.54
CA SER A 130 -2.08 -1.18 11.17
C SER A 130 -1.29 -0.21 12.05
N GLN A 131 -1.15 1.03 11.59
CA GLN A 131 -0.47 2.14 12.28
C GLN A 131 1.01 1.88 12.57
N ALA A 132 1.64 0.90 11.93
CA ALA A 132 3.08 0.68 12.03
C ALA A 132 3.86 1.60 11.06
N LYS A 133 3.37 1.68 9.82
CA LYS A 133 3.96 2.45 8.74
C LYS A 133 2.92 3.36 8.12
N VAL A 134 3.04 4.65 8.42
CA VAL A 134 2.12 5.67 7.96
C VAL A 134 2.92 6.84 7.40
N PHE A 135 2.62 7.25 6.16
CA PHE A 135 3.31 8.33 5.48
C PHE A 135 2.37 9.08 4.52
N ASP A 136 2.76 10.28 4.11
CA ASP A 136 1.96 11.07 3.16
C ASP A 136 2.54 10.99 1.75
N ILE A 137 1.71 11.32 0.76
CA ILE A 137 2.10 11.45 -0.63
C ILE A 137 1.70 12.83 -1.13
N ARG A 138 2.66 13.55 -1.70
CA ARG A 138 2.46 14.86 -2.30
C ARG A 138 2.74 14.86 -3.80
N LEU A 139 1.93 15.62 -4.53
CA LEU A 139 2.14 15.91 -5.94
C LEU A 139 2.39 17.40 -6.13
N ASN A 140 3.58 17.76 -6.64
CA ASN A 140 4.01 19.16 -6.80
C ASN A 140 3.79 20.02 -5.53
N GLY A 141 4.01 19.43 -4.35
CA GLY A 141 3.84 20.10 -3.05
C GLY A 141 2.42 20.13 -2.50
N MET A 142 1.44 19.59 -3.22
CA MET A 142 0.05 19.45 -2.75
C MET A 142 -0.15 18.08 -2.11
N ASP A 143 -0.86 18.02 -0.98
CA ASP A 143 -1.21 16.76 -0.32
C ASP A 143 -2.19 15.97 -1.19
N ALA A 144 -1.72 14.83 -1.72
CA ALA A 144 -2.53 13.94 -2.56
C ALA A 144 -3.13 12.78 -1.75
N ILE A 145 -2.35 12.23 -0.82
CA ILE A 145 -2.82 11.24 0.16
C ILE A 145 -2.17 11.57 1.50
N SER A 146 -2.98 11.74 2.54
CA SER A 146 -2.50 11.90 3.91
C SER A 146 -2.70 10.61 4.70
N ASN A 147 -1.77 10.32 5.61
CA ASN A 147 -1.77 9.18 6.52
C ASN A 147 -2.00 7.84 5.80
N LEU A 148 -1.28 7.58 4.72
CA LEU A 148 -1.37 6.30 4.02
C LEU A 148 -0.80 5.18 4.90
N ASP A 149 -1.68 4.25 5.29
CA ASP A 149 -1.37 3.02 5.98
C ASP A 149 -1.67 1.83 5.06
N ILE A 150 -0.64 1.25 4.45
CA ILE A 150 -0.80 0.18 3.45
C ILE A 150 -1.42 -1.06 4.10
N PHE A 151 -1.03 -1.39 5.33
CA PHE A 151 -1.57 -2.54 6.05
C PHE A 151 -3.07 -2.36 6.31
N SER A 152 -3.48 -1.18 6.78
CA SER A 152 -4.90 -0.88 7.00
C SER A 152 -5.73 -0.97 5.71
N ARG A 153 -5.13 -0.66 4.55
CA ARG A 153 -5.80 -0.72 3.23
C ARG A 153 -5.94 -2.12 2.65
N ALA A 154 -4.92 -2.97 2.81
CA ALA A 154 -4.84 -4.23 2.06
C ALA A 154 -4.44 -5.44 2.90
N GLY A 155 -3.99 -5.26 4.13
CA GLY A 155 -3.40 -6.31 4.95
C GLY A 155 -1.99 -6.72 4.47
N PRO A 156 -1.47 -7.83 5.00
CA PRO A 156 -0.14 -8.31 4.66
C PRO A 156 -0.10 -8.93 3.26
N SER A 157 1.04 -8.82 2.59
CA SER A 157 1.38 -9.49 1.32
C SER A 157 0.29 -9.40 0.26
N THR A 158 -0.40 -8.25 0.18
CA THR A 158 -1.50 -8.03 -0.75
C THR A 158 -1.21 -6.77 -1.58
N ALA A 159 -1.32 -6.90 -2.89
CA ALA A 159 -1.13 -5.79 -3.82
C ALA A 159 -2.18 -4.71 -3.58
N HIS A 160 -1.75 -3.46 -3.43
CA HIS A 160 -2.58 -2.27 -3.23
C HIS A 160 -2.18 -1.18 -4.22
N ASP A 161 -3.17 -0.62 -4.91
CA ASP A 161 -2.96 0.45 -5.87
C ASP A 161 -3.70 1.71 -5.41
N GLU A 162 -2.98 2.83 -5.34
CA GLU A 162 -3.58 4.15 -5.23
C GLU A 162 -3.61 4.81 -6.61
N LEU A 163 -4.79 5.20 -7.07
CA LEU A 163 -5.00 5.90 -8.33
C LEU A 163 -5.21 7.39 -8.03
N LEU A 164 -4.28 8.21 -8.52
CA LEU A 164 -4.29 9.65 -8.34
C LEU A 164 -4.52 10.32 -9.69
N PRO A 165 -5.77 10.66 -10.05
CA PRO A 165 -6.03 11.46 -11.23
C PRO A 165 -5.59 12.89 -11.04
N PHE A 166 -5.08 13.49 -12.11
CA PHE A 166 -4.73 14.89 -12.16
C PHE A 166 -4.86 15.40 -13.60
N SER A 167 -5.04 16.71 -13.77
CA SER A 167 -5.03 17.34 -15.08
C SER A 167 -3.98 18.44 -15.16
N VAL A 168 -3.45 18.66 -16.36
CA VAL A 168 -2.57 19.78 -16.67
C VAL A 168 -3.27 20.67 -17.68
N SER A 169 -3.46 21.94 -17.33
CA SER A 169 -4.09 22.95 -18.18
C SER A 169 -3.58 24.34 -17.82
N GLY A 170 -3.27 25.17 -18.83
CA GLY A 170 -2.87 26.56 -18.61
C GLY A 170 -1.62 26.72 -17.75
N GLY A 171 -0.65 25.80 -17.86
CA GLY A 171 0.58 25.80 -17.06
C GLY A 171 0.38 25.48 -15.57
N ARG A 172 -0.77 24.93 -15.20
CA ARG A 172 -1.08 24.48 -13.84
C ARG A 172 -1.40 22.99 -13.83
N LEU A 173 -1.10 22.36 -12.71
CA LEU A 173 -1.52 21.00 -12.39
C LEU A 173 -2.66 21.07 -11.39
N PHE A 174 -3.75 20.36 -11.66
CA PHE A 174 -4.92 20.25 -10.81
C PHE A 174 -5.05 18.81 -10.34
N LEU A 175 -5.10 18.60 -9.03
CA LEU A 175 -5.37 17.28 -8.46
C LEU A 175 -6.86 16.97 -8.59
N GLY A 176 -7.21 15.80 -9.12
CA GLY A 176 -8.60 15.33 -9.17
C GLY A 176 -9.00 14.60 -7.88
N ASP A 177 -10.29 14.42 -7.69
CA ASP A 177 -10.80 13.47 -6.70
C ASP A 177 -10.63 12.01 -7.17
N ARG A 178 -11.05 11.01 -6.38
CA ARG A 178 -10.86 9.59 -6.74
C ARG A 178 -11.67 9.16 -7.97
N GLU A 179 -12.78 9.84 -8.26
CA GLU A 179 -13.64 9.62 -9.42
C GLU A 179 -13.10 10.29 -10.70
N GLY A 180 -12.12 11.19 -10.58
CA GLY A 180 -11.50 11.90 -11.69
C GLY A 180 -12.15 13.23 -12.05
N ASP A 181 -13.03 13.74 -11.19
CA ASP A 181 -13.55 15.11 -11.29
C ASP A 181 -12.49 16.09 -10.79
N VAL A 182 -12.15 17.03 -11.67
CA VAL A 182 -11.10 18.04 -11.49
C VAL A 182 -11.58 19.50 -11.27
N PRO A 183 -12.88 19.90 -11.30
CA PRO A 183 -13.21 21.33 -11.46
C PRO A 183 -12.67 22.29 -10.39
N ASP A 184 -12.55 21.86 -9.12
CA ASP A 184 -12.18 22.75 -8.00
C ASP A 184 -11.08 22.15 -7.08
N GLY A 185 -10.31 21.18 -7.58
CA GLY A 185 -9.26 20.54 -6.80
C GLY A 185 -8.07 21.46 -6.49
N PRO A 186 -7.22 21.10 -5.49
CA PRO A 186 -5.96 21.78 -5.24
C PRO A 186 -5.14 21.92 -6.53
N SER A 187 -4.52 23.08 -6.73
CA SER A 187 -3.69 23.32 -7.91
C SER A 187 -2.33 23.95 -7.61
N ALA A 188 -1.33 23.56 -8.39
CA ALA A 188 0.04 24.03 -8.31
C ALA A 188 0.57 24.47 -9.67
N ALA A 189 1.62 25.30 -9.69
CA ALA A 189 2.32 25.62 -10.91
C ALA A 189 2.93 24.35 -11.54
N PHE A 190 2.85 24.25 -12.86
CA PHE A 190 3.37 23.11 -13.61
C PHE A 190 4.41 23.55 -14.63
N ASN A 191 5.63 23.04 -14.48
CA ASN A 191 6.80 23.38 -15.29
C ASN A 191 7.19 22.25 -16.27
N GLY A 192 6.25 21.36 -16.61
CA GLY A 192 6.52 20.17 -17.43
C GLY A 192 6.98 18.95 -16.64
N LYS A 193 7.22 19.07 -15.32
CA LYS A 193 7.60 17.97 -14.44
C LYS A 193 6.56 17.75 -13.35
N LEU A 194 6.12 16.50 -13.24
CA LEU A 194 5.42 16.00 -12.06
C LEU A 194 6.47 15.61 -11.02
N HIS A 195 6.33 16.16 -9.82
CA HIS A 195 7.11 15.80 -8.63
C HIS A 195 6.22 14.96 -7.72
N ILE A 196 6.65 13.73 -7.47
CA ILE A 196 5.96 12.78 -6.60
C ILE A 196 6.82 12.65 -5.35
N GLU A 197 6.31 13.04 -4.19
CA GLU A 197 7.05 13.01 -2.93
C GLU A 197 6.34 12.09 -1.93
N PHE A 198 7.10 11.18 -1.33
CA PHE A 198 6.69 10.34 -0.22
C PHE A 198 7.27 10.97 1.05
N VAL A 199 6.38 11.50 1.89
CA VAL A 199 6.75 12.33 3.04
C VAL A 199 6.84 11.47 4.29
N LYS A 200 8.00 11.50 4.95
CA LYS A 200 8.19 10.83 6.24
C LYS A 200 7.33 11.49 7.31
N GLY A 201 6.41 10.71 7.89
CA GLY A 201 5.63 11.09 9.07
C GLY A 201 6.31 10.71 10.39
N GLU A 202 5.53 10.62 11.46
CA GLU A 202 6.03 10.23 12.80
C GLU A 202 6.23 8.71 12.95
N TYR A 203 5.53 7.92 12.15
CA TYR A 203 5.58 6.45 12.13
C TYR A 203 6.80 5.92 11.38
N ASP A 204 6.80 4.67 10.92
CA ASP A 204 7.92 4.12 10.15
C ASP A 204 8.11 4.77 8.76
N ASN A 205 9.11 4.31 8.03
CA ASN A 205 9.64 4.87 6.80
C ASN A 205 8.68 4.82 5.60
N PRO A 206 8.58 5.90 4.80
CA PRO A 206 7.85 5.87 3.53
C PRO A 206 8.46 4.85 2.57
N LYS A 207 7.60 4.21 1.77
CA LYS A 207 8.01 3.23 0.77
C LYS A 207 7.17 3.31 -0.49
N ILE A 208 7.63 2.69 -1.57
CA ILE A 208 6.87 2.45 -2.80
C ILE A 208 7.42 1.21 -3.51
N CYS A 209 6.55 0.39 -4.11
CA CYS A 209 6.99 -0.81 -4.85
C CYS A 209 7.17 -0.51 -6.34
N ALA A 210 6.17 0.08 -6.98
CA ALA A 210 6.26 0.52 -8.36
C ALA A 210 5.30 1.68 -8.63
N MET A 211 5.48 2.35 -9.76
CA MET A 211 4.56 3.42 -10.17
C MET A 211 4.58 3.62 -11.67
N TYR A 212 3.48 4.13 -12.21
CA TYR A 212 3.44 4.59 -13.59
C TYR A 212 2.42 5.71 -13.79
N ILE A 213 2.60 6.46 -14.86
CA ILE A 213 1.70 7.53 -15.30
C ILE A 213 1.10 7.12 -16.63
N ILE A 214 -0.23 7.12 -16.69
CA ILE A 214 -1.00 6.88 -17.90
C ILE A 214 -1.74 8.15 -18.30
N ARG A 215 -1.85 8.40 -19.61
CA ARG A 215 -2.77 9.42 -20.14
C ARG A 215 -4.19 8.86 -20.14
N GLY A 216 -5.09 9.48 -19.38
CA GLY A 216 -6.45 9.00 -19.16
C GLY A 216 -6.93 9.18 -17.73
N LEU A 217 -8.15 8.68 -17.48
CA LEU A 217 -8.85 8.73 -16.20
C LEU A 217 -8.62 7.42 -15.39
N PRO A 218 -8.97 7.37 -14.09
CA PRO A 218 -8.78 6.17 -13.28
C PRO A 218 -9.48 4.93 -13.85
N GLN A 219 -10.64 5.12 -14.49
CA GLN A 219 -11.39 4.07 -15.19
C GLN A 219 -10.64 3.43 -16.38
N ASP A 220 -9.61 4.08 -16.91
CA ASP A 220 -8.74 3.53 -17.97
C ASP A 220 -7.70 2.55 -17.43
N VAL A 221 -7.51 2.50 -16.11
CA VAL A 221 -6.55 1.61 -15.45
C VAL A 221 -7.22 0.26 -15.18
N PRO A 222 -6.63 -0.86 -15.61
CA PRO A 222 -7.16 -2.18 -15.28
C PRO A 222 -7.16 -2.38 -13.76
N PRO A 223 -8.28 -2.86 -13.19
CA PRO A 223 -8.35 -3.13 -11.77
C PRO A 223 -7.42 -4.30 -11.40
N LEU A 224 -7.05 -4.35 -10.13
CA LEU A 224 -6.39 -5.54 -9.58
C LEU A 224 -7.32 -6.77 -9.68
N PRO A 225 -6.77 -7.98 -9.87
CA PRO A 225 -7.54 -9.22 -9.77
C PRO A 225 -8.34 -9.28 -8.45
N PRO A 226 -9.42 -10.07 -8.35
CA PRO A 226 -10.07 -10.29 -7.06
C PRO A 226 -9.16 -11.05 -6.09
N LEU A 227 -9.45 -10.97 -4.79
CA LEU A 227 -8.82 -11.87 -3.83
C LEU A 227 -9.24 -13.32 -4.14
N PRO A 228 -8.32 -14.29 -4.05
CA PRO A 228 -8.68 -15.71 -4.12
C PRO A 228 -9.74 -16.01 -3.05
N SER A 229 -10.92 -16.43 -3.48
CA SER A 229 -11.96 -16.86 -2.55
C SER A 229 -11.53 -18.14 -1.87
N THR A 230 -11.62 -18.20 -0.54
CA THR A 230 -11.38 -19.41 0.27
C THR A 230 -12.46 -20.49 0.09
N ASN A 231 -13.42 -20.31 -0.82
CA ASN A 231 -14.55 -21.22 -1.06
C ASN A 231 -14.35 -22.16 -2.25
N GLU A 232 -13.16 -22.73 -2.40
CA GLU A 232 -13.07 -24.06 -3.02
C GLU A 232 -12.90 -25.08 -1.91
N SER A 233 -13.99 -25.32 -1.16
CA SER A 233 -14.17 -26.59 -0.47
C SER A 233 -13.92 -27.70 -1.51
N PRO A 234 -13.06 -28.70 -1.23
CA PRO A 234 -12.81 -29.76 -2.19
C PRO A 234 -14.15 -30.33 -2.61
N GLN A 235 -14.46 -30.19 -3.91
CA GLN A 235 -15.67 -30.75 -4.51
C GLN A 235 -15.80 -32.18 -4.03
N SER A 236 -16.85 -32.43 -3.26
CA SER A 236 -17.28 -33.75 -2.83
C SER A 236 -17.34 -34.62 -4.08
N ARG A 237 -16.31 -35.46 -4.26
CA ARG A 237 -16.38 -36.58 -5.20
C ARG A 237 -17.38 -37.55 -4.62
N ASP A 238 -18.61 -37.42 -5.11
CA ASP A 238 -19.66 -38.39 -4.95
C ASP A 238 -19.13 -39.75 -5.43
N GLY A 239 -19.21 -40.74 -4.55
CA GLY A 239 -18.50 -42.00 -4.65
C GLY A 239 -18.94 -42.95 -3.55
N ASP A 240 -20.25 -43.20 -3.51
CA ASP A 240 -20.92 -44.31 -2.85
C ASP A 240 -20.04 -45.56 -2.75
N LYS A 241 -19.78 -46.01 -1.52
CA LYS A 241 -19.64 -47.43 -1.18
C LYS A 241 -19.83 -47.63 0.32
N ARG A 242 -21.02 -48.11 0.65
CA ARG A 242 -21.39 -48.75 1.91
C ARG A 242 -20.54 -50.00 2.15
N ILE A 243 -19.92 -50.10 3.31
CA ILE A 243 -19.54 -51.34 4.03
C ILE A 243 -19.67 -50.94 5.51
N ALA A 244 -20.82 -51.23 6.12
CA ALA A 244 -21.09 -52.41 6.94
C ALA A 244 -20.24 -52.42 8.23
N ASP A 245 -20.92 -52.01 9.30
CA ASP A 245 -20.81 -52.43 10.70
C ASP A 245 -19.71 -53.46 11.02
N ASP A 246 -18.80 -53.09 11.91
CA ASP A 246 -18.39 -53.96 13.00
C ASP A 246 -17.93 -53.07 14.16
N ASP A 247 -18.59 -53.27 15.30
CA ASP A 247 -18.29 -52.77 16.62
C ASP A 247 -16.87 -53.21 17.04
N GLU A 248 -16.12 -52.34 17.73
CA GLU A 248 -15.48 -52.72 19.00
C GLU A 248 -14.94 -51.49 19.75
N ASP A 249 -15.19 -51.58 21.05
CA ASP A 249 -15.07 -50.67 22.18
C ASP A 249 -13.61 -50.46 22.66
N GLU A 250 -13.45 -49.67 23.73
CA GLU A 250 -12.25 -49.25 24.49
C GLU A 250 -11.74 -47.84 24.10
N GLY A 251 -11.70 -46.83 24.97
CA GLY A 251 -11.91 -46.72 26.42
C GLY A 251 -11.11 -45.49 26.89
N GLU A 252 -11.77 -44.61 27.65
CA GLU A 252 -11.31 -43.70 28.75
C GLU A 252 -9.91 -43.02 28.59
N ASP A 253 -9.73 -41.70 28.71
CA ASP A 253 -9.91 -40.91 29.92
C ASP A 253 -10.02 -39.39 29.61
N GLU A 254 -10.98 -38.75 30.25
CA GLU A 254 -11.06 -37.30 30.45
C GLU A 254 -10.41 -36.97 31.81
N GLU A 255 -9.50 -36.01 31.88
CA GLU A 255 -9.13 -35.38 33.16
C GLU A 255 -9.36 -33.86 33.09
N GLU A 256 -10.45 -33.47 33.75
CA GLU A 256 -10.70 -32.14 34.30
C GLU A 256 -9.79 -31.90 35.52
N VAL A 257 -9.31 -30.68 35.72
CA VAL A 257 -8.84 -30.23 37.04
C VAL A 257 -9.43 -28.86 37.34
N GLU A 258 -10.31 -28.85 38.34
CA GLU A 258 -10.87 -27.69 39.01
C GLU A 258 -9.88 -27.09 40.03
N ASP A 259 -9.93 -25.76 40.13
CA ASP A 259 -9.85 -24.87 41.30
C ASP A 259 -9.06 -25.26 42.58
N GLU A 260 -8.15 -24.36 43.01
CA GLU A 260 -7.99 -24.03 44.43
C GLU A 260 -7.76 -22.51 44.62
N GLU A 261 -8.59 -21.91 45.48
CA GLU A 261 -8.48 -20.56 46.07
C GLU A 261 -7.42 -20.49 47.19
N VAL A 262 -7.38 -19.35 47.92
CA VAL A 262 -6.79 -19.04 49.27
C VAL A 262 -5.52 -18.15 49.17
N VAL A 263 -5.36 -16.98 49.81
CA VAL A 263 -6.12 -16.20 50.82
C VAL A 263 -5.60 -14.74 50.85
N GLU A 264 -6.46 -13.82 51.28
CA GLU A 264 -6.17 -12.42 51.61
C GLU A 264 -5.31 -12.24 52.88
N GLU A 265 -4.50 -11.18 52.96
CA GLU A 265 -4.34 -10.45 54.23
C GLU A 265 -4.11 -8.94 54.00
N GLU A 266 -5.00 -8.14 54.58
CA GLU A 266 -4.84 -6.70 54.81
C GLU A 266 -3.96 -6.42 56.05
N GLY A 267 -3.24 -5.30 56.04
CA GLY A 267 -2.42 -4.83 57.17
C GLY A 267 -2.23 -3.31 57.22
N ASN A 268 -3.24 -2.63 57.73
CA ASN A 268 -3.45 -1.19 57.96
C ASN A 268 -2.43 -0.48 58.89
N LYS A 269 -2.03 0.79 58.62
CA LYS A 269 -2.23 2.02 59.46
C LYS A 269 -1.18 3.14 59.39
N LYS A 270 -1.73 4.37 59.26
CA LYS A 270 -1.42 5.66 59.95
C LYS A 270 -0.20 6.47 59.49
N GLU A 271 -0.36 7.67 58.92
CA GLU A 271 -0.84 8.97 59.45
C GLU A 271 0.28 9.86 60.05
N SER A 272 0.27 11.15 59.68
CA SER A 272 0.72 12.35 60.43
C SER A 272 1.78 13.21 59.71
N THR A 273 1.47 14.34 59.05
CA THR A 273 1.15 15.71 59.55
C THR A 273 2.38 16.64 59.68
N ARG A 274 2.50 17.57 58.71
CA ARG A 274 2.68 19.05 58.81
C ARG A 274 4.05 19.74 59.11
N GLN A 275 4.16 20.94 58.48
CA GLN A 275 4.89 22.20 58.82
C GLN A 275 6.35 22.36 58.34
N ILE A 276 6.91 23.53 57.96
CA ILE A 276 6.50 24.95 57.75
C ILE A 276 7.68 25.69 57.03
N ALA A 277 7.38 26.83 56.39
CA ALA A 277 8.21 28.03 56.12
C ALA A 277 9.12 28.16 54.86
N ALA A 278 8.87 29.27 54.13
CA ALA A 278 9.71 29.95 53.13
C ALA A 278 10.65 31.00 53.81
N PRO A 279 11.59 31.72 53.13
CA PRO A 279 11.25 32.78 52.13
C PRO A 279 12.26 33.11 50.98
N ARG A 280 11.68 33.63 49.87
CA ARG A 280 12.10 34.69 48.88
C ARG A 280 13.58 34.93 48.46
N LEU A 281 13.81 35.02 47.13
CA LEU A 281 14.39 36.23 46.46
C LEU A 281 14.19 36.29 44.90
N LYS A 282 13.71 37.47 44.42
CA LYS A 282 13.84 38.19 43.10
C LYS A 282 13.75 37.41 41.76
N ARG A 283 12.69 37.57 40.93
CA ARG A 283 12.41 38.60 39.89
C ARG A 283 13.48 38.71 38.78
N VAL A 284 13.16 38.31 37.53
CA VAL A 284 13.22 39.06 36.24
C VAL A 284 12.48 38.26 35.14
N THR A 285 11.92 39.01 34.20
CA THR A 285 10.97 38.77 33.09
C THR A 285 11.39 37.82 31.96
N GLU A 286 10.44 37.10 31.33
CA GLU A 286 10.11 37.21 29.88
C GLU A 286 9.08 36.16 29.41
N THR A 287 8.23 36.60 28.47
CA THR A 287 7.13 35.90 27.81
C THR A 287 7.62 34.95 26.71
N THR A 288 7.32 33.64 26.74
CA THR A 288 7.24 32.80 25.51
C THR A 288 6.48 31.48 25.71
N ARG A 289 5.46 31.25 24.86
CA ARG A 289 4.85 30.00 24.35
C ARG A 289 4.59 28.82 25.31
N ARG A 290 3.29 28.50 25.47
CA ARG A 290 2.79 27.24 26.06
C ARG A 290 3.35 26.04 25.29
N GLY A 291 4.23 25.27 25.93
CA GLY A 291 4.59 23.92 25.53
C GLY A 291 3.51 22.95 26.00
N VAL A 292 3.10 22.03 25.13
CA VAL A 292 2.27 20.89 25.50
C VAL A 292 3.19 19.88 26.20
N GLU A 293 2.87 19.55 27.45
CA GLU A 293 3.60 18.55 28.23
C GLU A 293 3.38 17.17 27.62
N SER A 294 4.45 16.58 27.09
CA SER A 294 4.48 15.18 26.63
C SER A 294 4.37 14.26 27.85
N GLY A 295 3.42 13.32 27.81
CA GLY A 295 3.26 12.29 28.84
C GLY A 295 4.49 11.38 28.99
N PRO A 296 4.54 10.53 30.03
CA PRO A 296 5.67 9.66 30.30
C PRO A 296 5.98 8.76 29.10
N ARG A 297 7.26 8.61 28.75
CA ARG A 297 7.71 7.65 27.74
C ARG A 297 7.31 6.24 28.20
N VAL A 298 6.45 5.61 27.42
CA VAL A 298 6.09 4.19 27.59
C VAL A 298 7.38 3.37 27.38
N PRO A 299 7.81 2.57 28.38
CA PRO A 299 8.91 1.64 28.17
C PRO A 299 8.47 0.59 27.15
N ASP A 300 9.37 0.25 26.22
CA ASP A 300 9.18 -0.82 25.25
C ASP A 300 8.81 -2.13 25.97
N PRO A 301 7.62 -2.72 25.71
CA PRO A 301 7.15 -3.92 26.37
C PRO A 301 7.93 -5.20 26.02
N TYR A 302 8.92 -5.12 25.11
CA TYR A 302 9.76 -6.26 24.72
C TYR A 302 11.26 -6.02 24.91
N ALA A 303 11.67 -5.02 25.69
CA ALA A 303 13.09 -4.73 25.93
C ALA A 303 13.85 -5.74 26.81
N SER A 304 13.36 -6.97 26.99
CA SER A 304 14.04 -7.97 27.80
C SER A 304 13.78 -9.40 27.35
N ASP A 305 14.42 -9.81 26.25
CA ASP A 305 14.78 -11.22 26.04
C ASP A 305 16.28 -11.42 26.28
N ASN A 306 16.66 -11.37 27.57
CA ASN A 306 17.93 -11.98 28.04
C ASN A 306 17.70 -13.45 28.49
N GLY A 307 16.57 -14.08 28.14
CA GLY A 307 16.22 -15.46 28.52
C GLY A 307 16.96 -16.55 27.73
N SER A 308 17.69 -16.20 26.66
CA SER A 308 18.41 -17.16 25.82
C SER A 308 19.53 -17.92 26.56
N LEU A 309 20.07 -17.33 27.64
CA LEU A 309 21.15 -17.94 28.44
C LEU A 309 20.67 -18.67 29.71
N THR A 310 19.44 -18.45 30.18
CA THR A 310 18.96 -19.10 31.42
C THR A 310 18.49 -20.53 31.18
N PHE A 311 17.86 -20.80 30.03
CA PHE A 311 17.37 -22.14 29.69
C PHE A 311 18.52 -23.17 29.51
N PRO A 312 19.62 -22.89 28.79
CA PRO A 312 20.74 -23.84 28.66
C PRO A 312 21.46 -24.10 29.99
N VAL A 313 21.53 -23.09 30.88
CA VAL A 313 22.19 -23.20 32.18
C VAL A 313 21.38 -24.06 33.16
N LEU A 314 20.06 -23.91 33.20
CA LEU A 314 19.20 -24.73 34.04
C LEU A 314 19.17 -26.20 33.59
N VAL A 315 19.17 -26.46 32.27
CA VAL A 315 19.30 -27.82 31.72
C VAL A 315 20.66 -28.43 32.08
N ALA A 316 21.74 -27.66 32.03
CA ALA A 316 23.06 -28.13 32.44
C ALA A 316 23.10 -28.54 33.92
N PHE A 317 22.52 -27.75 34.84
CA PHE A 317 22.46 -28.12 36.26
C PHE A 317 21.51 -29.30 36.54
N GLY A 318 20.37 -29.39 35.84
CA GLY A 318 19.39 -30.46 36.00
C GLY A 318 19.92 -31.84 35.60
N VAL A 319 20.83 -31.92 34.61
CA VAL A 319 21.45 -33.18 34.19
C VAL A 319 22.77 -33.46 34.94
N PHE A 320 23.49 -32.42 35.36
CA PHE A 320 24.79 -32.57 36.03
C PHE A 320 24.68 -33.03 37.49
N ILE A 321 23.68 -32.56 38.24
CA ILE A 321 23.56 -32.89 39.67
C ILE A 321 23.22 -34.39 39.90
N PRO A 322 22.29 -35.01 39.16
CA PRO A 322 22.01 -36.45 39.30
C PRO A 322 23.16 -37.32 38.81
N THR A 323 23.84 -36.93 37.73
CA THR A 323 24.98 -37.70 37.19
C THR A 323 26.19 -37.66 38.11
N LEU A 324 26.46 -36.53 38.77
CA LEU A 324 27.50 -36.44 39.80
C LEU A 324 27.15 -37.27 41.04
N PHE A 325 25.87 -37.32 41.45
CA PHE A 325 25.43 -38.15 42.57
C PHE A 325 25.54 -39.66 42.25
N CYS A 326 25.28 -40.07 41.01
CA CYS A 326 25.46 -41.45 40.54
C CYS A 326 26.94 -41.85 40.41
N LEU A 327 27.83 -40.93 40.02
CA LEU A 327 29.27 -41.20 39.87
C LEU A 327 30.02 -41.17 41.21
N CYS A 328 29.55 -40.39 42.20
CA CYS A 328 30.15 -40.32 43.54
C CYS A 328 29.67 -41.42 44.50
N ARG A 329 28.85 -42.37 44.03
CA ARG A 329 28.43 -43.56 44.79
C ARG A 329 28.92 -44.89 44.19
N LEU A 330 30.15 -44.88 43.66
CA LEU A 330 30.96 -46.06 43.35
C LEU A 330 32.25 -46.06 44.17
#